data_AF-A0A9D5LMV0-F1
#
_entry.id   AF-A0A9D5LMV0-F1
#
_cell.length_a   1.000
_cell.length_b   1.000
_cell.length_c   1.000
_cell.angle_alpha   90.00
_cell.angle_beta   90.00
_cell.angle_gamma   90.00
#
_symmetry.space_group_name_H-M   'P 1'
#
loop_
_entity.id
_entity.type
_entity.pdbx_description
1 polymer ?
#
loop_
_entity_poly.entity_id
_entity_poly.type
_entity_poly.pdbx_seq_one_letter_code
_entity_poly.pdbx_strand_id
1 'polypeptide(L)' 'MELLRQERSVTWFANKICCSRTNVYKIFERDNIDVRLLYSISRVLNHDFFADISEEL' A
#
# COMPACT_ATOMS: atom_id res chain seq x y z
N MET A 1 7.15 -7.00 3.14
CA MET A 1 6.15 -6.37 2.26
C MET A 1 4.91 -7.24 2.21
N GLU A 2 3.76 -6.74 2.66
CA GLU A 2 2.50 -7.51 2.75
C GLU A 2 2.06 -8.10 1.39
N LEU A 3 2.44 -7.46 0.28
CA LEU A 3 2.26 -7.99 -1.08
C LEU A 3 2.91 -9.36 -1.31
N LEU A 4 4.14 -9.56 -0.82
CA LEU A 4 4.85 -10.84 -0.94
C LEU A 4 4.20 -11.90 -0.06
N ARG A 5 3.68 -11.50 1.10
CA ARG A 5 2.98 -12.38 2.04
C ARG A 5 1.67 -12.93 1.46
N GLN A 6 1.01 -12.14 0.61
CA GLN A 6 -0.25 -12.49 -0.06
C GLN A 6 -0.06 -13.04 -1.48
N GLU A 7 1.19 -13.31 -1.90
CA GLU A 7 1.53 -13.76 -3.26
C GLU A 7 0.95 -12.84 -4.37
N ARG A 8 0.87 -11.53 -4.09
CA ARG A 8 0.34 -10.53 -5.03
C ARG A 8 1.48 -9.80 -5.73
N SER A 9 1.34 -9.63 -7.05
CA SER A 9 2.31 -8.87 -7.85
C SER A 9 2.10 -7.36 -7.70
N VAL A 10 3.19 -6.60 -7.90
CA VAL A 10 3.15 -5.13 -7.91
C VAL A 10 2.20 -4.60 -9.00
N THR A 11 2.07 -5.32 -10.11
CA THR A 11 1.12 -4.99 -11.19
C THR A 11 -0.34 -5.20 -10.76
N TRP A 12 -0.63 -6.27 -10.01
CA TRP A 12 -1.95 -6.48 -9.42
C TRP A 12 -2.34 -5.34 -8.47
N PHE A 13 -1.39 -4.90 -7.65
CA PHE A 13 -1.59 -3.80 -6.71
C PHE A 13 -1.80 -2.45 -7.42
N ALA A 14 -0.98 -2.13 -8.43
CA ALA A 14 -1.11 -0.92 -9.23
C ALA A 14 -2.51 -0.81 -9.88
N ASN A 15 -3.00 -1.92 -10.45
CA ASN A 15 -4.33 -1.99 -11.05
C ASN A 15 -5.45 -1.79 -10.02
N LYS A 16 -5.27 -2.25 -8.77
CA LYS A 16 -6.29 -2.12 -7.72
C LYS A 16 -6.37 -0.73 -7.10
N ILE A 17 -5.28 0.02 -7.09
CA ILE A 17 -5.22 1.37 -6.50
C ILE A 17 -5.42 2.45 -7.58
N CYS A 18 -5.72 2.07 -8.83
CA CYS A 18 -5.84 2.98 -9.99
C CYS A 18 -4.63 3.91 -10.15
N CYS A 19 -3.47 3.50 -9.64
CA CYS A 19 -2.23 4.23 -9.77
C CYS A 19 -1.39 3.56 -10.86
N SER A 20 -0.87 4.36 -11.81
CA SER A 20 0.02 3.83 -12.83
C SER A 20 1.19 3.08 -12.17
N ARG A 21 1.72 2.04 -12.83
CA ARG A 21 2.86 1.25 -12.34
C ARG A 21 4.04 2.13 -11.92
N THR A 22 4.22 3.28 -12.59
CA THR A 22 5.26 4.28 -12.28
C THR A 22 5.01 5.04 -10.97
N ASN A 23 3.74 5.23 -10.57
CA ASN A 23 3.39 5.84 -9.28
C ASN A 23 3.58 4.87 -8.12
N VAL A 24 3.41 3.56 -8.32
CA VAL A 24 3.58 2.57 -7.25
C VAL A 24 5.02 2.50 -6.75
N TYR A 25 6.01 2.45 -7.65
CA TYR A 25 7.41 2.52 -7.24
C TYR A 25 7.75 3.85 -6.54
N LYS A 26 7.19 4.96 -7.02
CA LYS A 26 7.33 6.28 -6.37
C LYS A 26 6.63 6.36 -5.01
N ILE A 27 5.59 5.57 -4.77
CA ILE A 27 4.95 5.45 -3.44
C ILE A 27 5.88 4.71 -2.48
N PHE A 28 6.55 3.65 -2.94
CA PHE A 28 7.52 2.92 -2.13
C PHE A 28 8.83 3.68 -1.89
N GLU A 29 9.23 4.58 -2.79
CA GLU A 29 10.39 5.46 -2.64
C GLU A 29 10.12 6.72 -1.81
N ARG A 30 8.84 7.02 -1.52
CA ARG A 30 8.48 8.18 -0.70
C ARG A 30 8.51 7.81 0.78
N ASP A 31 9.15 8.66 1.56
CA ASP A 31 9.16 8.61 3.01
C ASP A 31 7.77 8.91 3.61
N ASN A 32 6.88 9.56 2.84
CA ASN A 32 5.55 9.94 3.25
C ASN A 32 4.46 9.49 2.28
N ILE A 33 3.32 9.09 2.84
CA ILE A 33 2.15 8.64 2.09
C ILE A 33 0.90 9.37 2.60
N ASP A 34 0.00 9.74 1.68
CA ASP A 34 -1.28 10.34 2.04
C ASP A 34 -2.15 9.32 2.79
N VAL A 35 -2.82 9.75 3.87
CA VAL A 35 -3.76 8.93 4.66
C VAL A 35 -4.85 8.30 3.79
N ARG A 36 -5.33 8.99 2.75
CA ARG A 36 -6.32 8.43 1.79
C ARG A 36 -5.73 7.31 0.94
N LEU A 37 -4.46 7.44 0.59
CA LEU A 37 -3.74 6.41 -0.16
C LEU A 37 -3.46 5.21 0.76
N LEU A 38 -3.01 5.44 1.99
CA LEU A 38 -2.84 4.39 3.00
C LEU A 38 -4.16 3.64 3.24
N TYR A 39 -5.28 4.35 3.41
CA TYR A 39 -6.60 3.74 3.54
C TYR A 39 -6.98 2.88 2.34
N SER A 40 -6.69 3.35 1.12
CA SER A 40 -6.93 2.57 -0.10
C SER A 40 -6.06 1.31 -0.16
N ILE A 41 -4.81 1.40 0.31
CA ILE A 41 -3.89 0.27 0.44
C ILE A 41 -4.41 -0.73 1.48
N SER A 42 -4.82 -0.26 2.66
CA SER A 42 -5.41 -1.08 3.72
C SER A 42 -6.62 -1.86 3.21
N ARG A 43 -7.50 -1.18 2.46
CA ARG A 43 -8.67 -1.77 1.80
C ARG A 43 -8.31 -2.84 0.77
N VAL A 44 -7.29 -2.60 -0.04
CA VAL A 44 -6.90 -3.51 -1.14
C VAL A 44 -6.16 -4.75 -0.60
N LEU A 45 -5.31 -4.55 0.40
CA LEU A 45 -4.56 -5.62 1.06
C LEU A 45 -5.36 -6.27 2.21
N ASN A 46 -6.55 -5.75 2.51
CA ASN A 46 -7.39 -6.18 3.62
C ASN A 46 -6.60 -6.30 4.93
N HIS A 47 -5.78 -5.29 5.20
CA HIS A 47 -4.88 -5.21 6.35
C HIS A 47 -4.94 -3.81 6.95
N ASP A 48 -5.01 -3.71 8.28
CA ASP A 48 -5.13 -2.42 8.95
C ASP A 48 -3.75 -1.81 9.28
N PHE A 49 -3.17 -1.12 8.31
CA PHE A 49 -1.91 -0.40 8.51
C PHE A 49 -2.01 0.76 9.52
N PHE A 50 -3.21 1.24 9.86
CA PHE A 50 -3.35 2.28 10.88
C PHE A 50 -3.16 1.71 12.29
N ALA A 51 -3.62 0.48 12.51
CA ALA A 51 -3.36 -0.23 13.75
C ALA A 51 -1.85 -0.48 13.94
N ASP A 52 -1.17 -0.96 12.90
CA ASP A 52 0.29 -1.17 12.94
C ASP A 52 1.05 0.10 13.34
N ILE A 53 0.73 1.24 12.71
CA ILE A 53 1.36 2.54 13.03
C ILE A 53 1.02 2.98 14.46
N SER A 54 -0.21 2.71 14.92
CA SER A 54 -0.62 3.07 16.28
C SER A 54 0.03 2.20 17.36
N GLU A 55 0.45 0.98 17.04
CA GLU A 55 1.17 0.08 17.95
C GLU A 55 2.67 0.42 18.05
N GLU A 56 3.25 1.02 17.02
CA GLU A 56 4.64 1.52 17.03
C GLU A 56 4.82 2.87 17.78
N LEU A 57 3.71 3.49 18.20
CA LEU A 57 3.65 4.82 18.83
C LEU A 57 3.64 4.73 20.37
#